data_AF-A0A4U1J983-F1
#
_entry.id   AF-A0A4U1J983-F1
#
_cell.length_a   1.000
_cell.length_b   1.000
_cell.length_c   1.000
_cell.angle_alpha   90.00
_cell.angle_beta   90.00
_cell.angle_gamma   90.00
#
_symmetry.space_group_name_H-M   'P 1'
#
loop_
_entity.id
_entity.type
_entity.pdbx_description
1 polymer ?
#
loop_
_entity_poly.entity_id
_entity_poly.type
_entity_poly.pdbx_seq_one_letter_code
_entity_poly.pdbx_strand_id
1 'polypeptide(L)'
;MTSPREFWASAGRCWLSSGDEDEALRCFEAAEAWGSLGVLHERKGRFVEAAEAYQRAEQWVDAARCFHVAGKWEPAGRCLSRAELPMRRAWTLVHEMGLVAEAEKVIDAAPMRDVAETVSMTLVRARCDVARGDHAAAAKKLREVFPDLAKVSPASGYRCVTEWAVLIGESMRRPDLSALALAAAPRGVEADALWERWSSRVFGEVVPPPFSLHARDEEAGAG
;
A
#
# COMPACT_ATOMS: atom_id res chain seq x y z
N MET A 1 -0.03 -33.29 -26.26
CA MET A 1 -0.29 -32.23 -27.26
C MET A 1 -0.47 -30.94 -26.49
N THR A 2 0.33 -29.92 -26.76
CA THR A 2 0.23 -28.61 -26.10
C THR A 2 -1.10 -27.96 -26.51
N SER A 3 -1.87 -27.45 -25.55
CA SER A 3 -3.13 -26.78 -25.85
C SER A 3 -2.89 -25.50 -26.65
N PRO A 4 -3.85 -25.04 -27.48
CA PRO A 4 -3.71 -23.77 -28.21
C PRO A 4 -3.38 -22.60 -27.28
N ARG A 5 -3.95 -22.56 -26.07
CA ARG A 5 -3.66 -21.52 -25.07
C ARG A 5 -2.22 -21.55 -24.57
N GLU A 6 -1.69 -22.72 -24.25
CA GLU A 6 -0.29 -22.89 -23.81
C GLU A 6 0.71 -22.54 -24.92
N PHE A 7 0.36 -22.84 -26.18
CA PHE A 7 1.15 -22.43 -27.33
C PHE A 7 1.23 -20.90 -27.43
N TRP A 8 0.08 -20.22 -27.40
CA TRP A 8 0.03 -18.75 -27.42
C TRP A 8 0.73 -18.11 -26.23
N ALA A 9 0.58 -18.67 -25.02
CA ALA A 9 1.27 -18.17 -23.84
C ALA A 9 2.80 -18.31 -23.96
N SER A 10 3.27 -19.40 -24.56
CA SER A 10 4.70 -19.61 -24.81
C SER A 10 5.24 -18.67 -25.88
N ALA A 11 4.51 -18.47 -26.98
CA ALA A 11 4.84 -17.49 -28.01
C ALA A 11 4.93 -16.07 -27.42
N GLY A 12 3.97 -15.69 -26.56
CA GLY A 12 3.98 -14.39 -25.88
C GLY A 12 5.22 -14.16 -25.02
N ARG A 13 5.70 -15.20 -24.31
CA ARG A 13 6.96 -15.14 -23.57
C ARG A 13 8.17 -14.95 -24.49
N CYS A 14 8.21 -15.64 -25.62
CA CYS A 14 9.30 -15.49 -26.59
C CYS A 14 9.37 -14.08 -27.19
N TRP A 15 8.22 -13.51 -27.54
CA TRP A 15 8.13 -12.13 -28.03
C TRP A 15 8.57 -11.12 -26.97
N LEU A 16 8.13 -11.31 -25.73
CA LEU A 16 8.54 -10.45 -24.61
C LEU A 16 10.06 -10.51 -24.38
N SER A 17 10.68 -11.69 -24.45
CA SER A 17 12.14 -11.85 -24.35
C SER A 17 12.88 -11.21 -25.53
N SER A 18 12.22 -11.05 -26.68
CA SER A 18 12.77 -10.40 -27.86
C SER A 18 12.55 -8.88 -27.87
N GLY A 19 11.85 -8.34 -26.85
CA GLY A 19 11.52 -6.93 -26.72
C GLY A 19 10.27 -6.47 -27.49
N ASP A 20 9.57 -7.40 -28.15
CA ASP A 20 8.36 -7.08 -28.90
C ASP A 20 7.11 -7.23 -28.02
N GLU A 21 6.79 -6.14 -27.33
CA GLU A 21 5.71 -6.12 -26.34
C GLU A 21 4.32 -6.12 -26.98
N ASP A 22 4.14 -5.61 -28.20
CA ASP A 22 2.82 -5.58 -28.87
C ASP A 22 2.43 -6.98 -29.38
N GLU A 23 3.42 -7.74 -29.85
CA GLU A 23 3.26 -9.12 -30.29
C GLU A 23 3.00 -10.02 -29.07
N ALA A 24 3.68 -9.75 -27.97
CA ALA A 24 3.46 -10.41 -26.69
C ALA A 24 2.04 -10.16 -26.15
N LEU A 25 1.53 -8.92 -26.19
CA LEU A 25 0.15 -8.59 -25.80
C LEU A 25 -0.87 -9.43 -26.57
N ARG A 26 -0.76 -9.47 -27.91
CA ARG A 26 -1.67 -10.24 -28.77
C ARG A 26 -1.63 -11.73 -28.44
N CYS A 27 -0.44 -12.27 -28.20
CA CYS A 27 -0.27 -13.66 -27.82
C CYS A 27 -0.88 -13.96 -26.43
N PHE A 28 -0.70 -13.08 -25.45
CA PHE A 28 -1.28 -13.27 -24.12
C PHE A 28 -2.81 -13.12 -24.12
N GLU A 29 -3.36 -12.23 -24.94
CA GLU A 29 -4.81 -12.11 -25.13
C GLU A 29 -5.39 -13.38 -25.77
N ALA A 30 -4.77 -13.90 -26.83
CA ALA A 30 -5.18 -15.16 -27.49
C ALA A 30 -5.04 -16.38 -26.55
N ALA A 31 -4.11 -16.33 -25.60
CA ALA A 31 -3.92 -17.36 -24.58
C ALA A 31 -4.89 -17.25 -23.40
N GLU A 32 -5.66 -16.17 -23.29
CA GLU A 32 -6.39 -15.77 -22.06
C GLU A 32 -5.46 -15.72 -20.83
N ALA A 33 -4.19 -15.37 -21.04
CA ALA A 33 -3.17 -15.27 -19.99
C ALA A 33 -3.29 -13.91 -19.27
N TRP A 34 -4.45 -13.67 -18.65
CA TRP A 34 -4.86 -12.38 -18.11
C TRP A 34 -3.86 -11.77 -17.11
N GLY A 35 -3.22 -12.58 -16.28
CA GLY A 35 -2.19 -12.09 -15.35
C GLY A 35 -0.95 -11.55 -16.08
N SER A 36 -0.49 -12.24 -17.13
CA SER A 36 0.65 -11.76 -17.95
C SER A 36 0.28 -10.50 -18.73
N LEU A 37 -0.97 -10.43 -19.22
CA LEU A 37 -1.51 -9.25 -19.87
C LEU A 37 -1.55 -8.04 -18.91
N GLY A 38 -1.98 -8.26 -17.67
CA GLY A 38 -1.99 -7.24 -16.62
C GLY A 38 -0.61 -6.65 -16.36
N VAL A 39 0.41 -7.51 -16.20
CA VAL A 39 1.81 -7.07 -16.00
C VAL A 39 2.30 -6.23 -17.18
N LEU A 40 1.96 -6.62 -18.41
CA LEU A 40 2.43 -5.91 -19.60
C LEU A 40 1.74 -4.54 -19.77
N HIS A 41 0.44 -4.46 -19.49
CA HIS A 41 -0.27 -3.18 -19.43
C HIS A 41 0.28 -2.27 -18.32
N GLU A 42 0.59 -2.81 -17.14
CA GLU A 42 1.17 -2.06 -16.02
C GLU A 42 2.53 -1.46 -16.39
N ARG A 43 3.41 -2.25 -17.05
CA ARG A 43 4.71 -1.76 -17.58
C ARG A 43 4.57 -0.63 -18.59
N LYS A 44 3.52 -0.67 -19.42
CA LYS A 44 3.20 0.38 -20.41
C LYS A 44 2.47 1.58 -19.78
N GLY A 45 2.25 1.61 -18.47
CA GLY A 45 1.51 2.68 -17.77
C GLY A 45 0.00 2.68 -18.05
N ARG A 46 -0.54 1.62 -18.66
CA ARG A 46 -1.97 1.44 -18.98
C ARG A 46 -2.70 0.83 -17.79
N PHE A 47 -2.80 1.59 -16.71
CA PHE A 47 -3.24 1.06 -15.42
C PHE A 47 -4.71 0.60 -15.38
N VAL A 48 -5.59 1.19 -16.18
CA VAL A 48 -7.00 0.76 -16.22
C VAL A 48 -7.10 -0.62 -16.90
N GLU A 49 -6.45 -0.79 -18.03
CA GLU A 49 -6.39 -2.04 -18.79
C GLU A 49 -5.66 -3.13 -17.99
N ALA A 50 -4.59 -2.76 -17.27
CA ALA A 50 -3.92 -3.67 -16.34
C ALA A 50 -4.88 -4.16 -15.26
N ALA A 51 -5.66 -3.25 -14.65
CA ALA A 51 -6.61 -3.60 -13.62
C ALA A 51 -7.71 -4.54 -14.14
N GLU A 52 -8.26 -4.27 -15.33
CA GLU A 52 -9.26 -5.12 -15.97
C GLU A 52 -8.72 -6.53 -16.26
N ALA A 53 -7.48 -6.62 -16.76
CA ALA A 53 -6.81 -7.90 -16.96
C ALA A 53 -6.60 -8.65 -15.64
N TYR A 54 -6.14 -7.97 -14.59
CA TYR A 54 -6.02 -8.58 -13.26
C TYR A 54 -7.37 -9.01 -12.67
N GLN A 55 -8.47 -8.28 -12.91
CA GLN A 55 -9.81 -8.72 -12.52
C GLN A 55 -10.21 -10.02 -13.22
N ARG A 56 -9.92 -10.17 -14.51
CA ARG A 56 -10.18 -11.42 -15.26
C ARG A 56 -9.31 -12.58 -14.77
N ALA A 57 -8.13 -12.27 -14.22
CA ALA A 57 -7.24 -13.23 -13.58
C ALA A 57 -7.60 -13.52 -12.10
N GLU A 58 -8.65 -12.89 -11.56
CA GLU A 58 -9.01 -12.89 -10.13
C GLU A 58 -7.90 -12.40 -9.19
N GLN A 59 -6.95 -11.63 -9.71
CA GLN A 59 -5.86 -11.00 -8.97
C GLN A 59 -6.35 -9.65 -8.40
N TRP A 60 -7.27 -9.74 -7.44
CA TRP A 60 -8.01 -8.58 -6.93
C TRP A 60 -7.13 -7.51 -6.27
N VAL A 61 -6.02 -7.89 -5.64
CA VAL A 61 -5.10 -6.96 -4.98
C VAL A 61 -4.34 -6.13 -6.02
N ASP A 62 -3.86 -6.76 -7.09
CA ASP A 62 -3.18 -6.08 -8.19
C ASP A 62 -4.14 -5.18 -8.96
N ALA A 63 -5.36 -5.65 -9.24
CA ALA A 63 -6.41 -4.83 -9.83
C ALA A 63 -6.71 -3.58 -8.98
N ALA A 64 -6.84 -3.75 -7.66
CA ALA A 64 -7.07 -2.63 -6.74
C ALA A 64 -5.92 -1.62 -6.77
N ARG A 65 -4.66 -2.08 -6.77
CA ARG A 65 -3.47 -1.22 -6.88
C ARG A 65 -3.50 -0.42 -8.18
N CYS A 66 -3.73 -1.07 -9.32
CA CYS A 66 -3.75 -0.41 -10.62
C CYS A 66 -4.89 0.62 -10.73
N PHE A 67 -6.09 0.29 -10.25
CA PHE A 67 -7.18 1.28 -10.18
C PHE A 67 -6.85 2.46 -9.26
N HIS A 68 -6.13 2.22 -8.15
CA HIS A 68 -5.69 3.28 -7.25
C HIS A 68 -4.69 4.22 -7.96
N VAL A 69 -3.70 3.69 -8.66
CA VAL A 69 -2.77 4.52 -9.46
C VAL A 69 -3.51 5.31 -10.55
N ALA A 70 -4.56 4.73 -11.15
CA ALA A 70 -5.39 5.38 -12.16
C ALA A 70 -6.41 6.40 -11.60
N GLY A 71 -6.45 6.63 -10.27
CA GLY A 71 -7.43 7.51 -9.65
C GLY A 71 -8.87 6.99 -9.64
N LYS A 72 -9.06 5.68 -9.85
CA LYS A 72 -10.36 5.00 -9.93
C LYS A 72 -10.71 4.33 -8.60
N TRP A 73 -11.02 5.15 -7.60
CA TRP A 73 -11.21 4.72 -6.21
C TRP A 73 -12.36 3.74 -6.01
N GLU A 74 -13.49 3.94 -6.68
CA GLU A 74 -14.66 3.08 -6.52
C GLU A 74 -14.43 1.66 -7.09
N PRO A 75 -13.92 1.47 -8.33
CA PRO A 75 -13.43 0.17 -8.78
C PRO A 75 -12.39 -0.46 -7.85
N ALA A 76 -11.41 0.33 -7.34
CA ALA A 76 -10.41 -0.17 -6.41
C ALA A 76 -11.07 -0.73 -5.12
N GLY A 77 -12.04 0.01 -4.55
CA GLY A 77 -12.79 -0.42 -3.37
C GLY A 77 -13.61 -1.70 -3.59
N ARG A 78 -14.15 -1.91 -4.80
CA ARG A 78 -14.81 -3.17 -5.18
C ARG A 78 -13.82 -4.33 -5.25
N CYS A 79 -12.65 -4.12 -5.86
CA CYS A 79 -11.59 -5.13 -5.88
C CYS A 79 -11.13 -5.50 -4.47
N LEU A 80 -10.96 -4.52 -3.58
CA LEU A 80 -10.59 -4.78 -2.18
C LEU A 80 -11.67 -5.55 -1.40
N SER A 81 -12.95 -5.36 -1.75
CA SER A 81 -14.04 -6.21 -1.22
C SER A 81 -13.88 -7.66 -1.68
N ARG A 82 -13.57 -7.89 -2.97
CA ARG A 82 -13.36 -9.24 -3.53
C ARG A 82 -12.09 -9.91 -2.99
N ALA A 83 -11.08 -9.12 -2.63
CA ALA A 83 -9.87 -9.59 -1.99
C ALA A 83 -10.02 -9.88 -0.48
N GLU A 84 -11.19 -9.63 0.10
CA GLU A 84 -11.44 -9.72 1.55
C GLU A 84 -10.46 -8.88 2.40
N LEU A 85 -10.13 -7.68 1.92
CA LEU A 85 -9.24 -6.72 2.59
C LEU A 85 -10.04 -5.51 3.11
N PRO A 86 -10.85 -5.68 4.18
CA PRO A 86 -11.80 -4.67 4.63
C PRO A 86 -11.11 -3.37 5.05
N MET A 87 -9.97 -3.43 5.74
CA MET A 87 -9.28 -2.23 6.22
C MET A 87 -8.70 -1.38 5.08
N ARG A 88 -8.17 -2.01 4.03
CA ARG A 88 -7.70 -1.28 2.84
C ARG A 88 -8.85 -0.63 2.09
N ARG A 89 -10.01 -1.31 2.01
CA ARG A 89 -11.23 -0.72 1.46
C ARG A 89 -11.70 0.47 2.28
N ALA A 90 -11.81 0.30 3.60
CA ALA A 90 -12.25 1.35 4.51
C ALA A 90 -11.31 2.56 4.44
N TRP A 91 -9.99 2.33 4.39
CA TRP A 91 -9.00 3.38 4.14
C TRP A 91 -9.28 4.12 2.83
N THR A 92 -9.49 3.42 1.72
CA THR A 92 -9.79 4.03 0.42
C THR A 92 -11.06 4.89 0.48
N LEU A 93 -12.12 4.38 1.11
CA LEU A 93 -13.39 5.11 1.27
C LEU A 93 -13.21 6.43 2.03
N VAL A 94 -12.47 6.43 3.14
CA VAL A 94 -12.28 7.65 3.94
C VAL A 94 -11.21 8.58 3.35
N HIS A 95 -10.07 8.03 2.91
CA HIS A 95 -8.91 8.81 2.53
C HIS A 95 -9.07 9.42 1.14
N GLU A 96 -9.49 8.62 0.16
CA GLU A 96 -9.59 9.06 -1.24
C GLU A 96 -10.97 9.61 -1.60
N MET A 97 -12.03 9.09 -0.96
CA MET A 97 -13.41 9.40 -1.34
C MET A 97 -14.15 10.26 -0.31
N GLY A 98 -13.60 10.45 0.90
CA GLY A 98 -14.25 11.20 1.99
C GLY A 98 -15.55 10.55 2.52
N LEU A 99 -15.82 9.29 2.19
CA LEU A 99 -17.02 8.56 2.57
C LEU A 99 -16.86 7.93 3.96
N VAL A 100 -16.89 8.78 4.98
CA VAL A 100 -16.65 8.40 6.39
C VAL A 100 -17.64 7.35 6.88
N ALA A 101 -18.94 7.54 6.66
CA ALA A 101 -19.97 6.64 7.17
C ALA A 101 -19.88 5.23 6.54
N GLU A 102 -19.51 5.16 5.27
CA GLU A 102 -19.32 3.91 4.53
C GLU A 102 -18.07 3.17 5.00
N ALA A 103 -17.00 3.90 5.31
CA ALA A 103 -15.81 3.32 5.93
C ALA A 103 -16.14 2.72 7.29
N GLU A 104 -16.96 3.39 8.12
CA GLU A 104 -17.38 2.87 9.43
C GLU A 104 -18.22 1.61 9.32
N LYS A 105 -19.18 1.54 8.38
CA LYS A 105 -19.92 0.31 8.12
C LYS A 105 -19.01 -0.87 7.80
N VAL A 106 -17.92 -0.63 7.05
CA VAL A 106 -16.93 -1.67 6.73
C VAL A 106 -16.14 -2.08 7.98
N ILE A 107 -15.74 -1.12 8.81
CA ILE A 107 -15.02 -1.37 10.06
C ILE A 107 -15.87 -2.19 11.03
N ASP A 108 -17.13 -1.80 11.24
CA ASP A 108 -18.01 -2.43 12.23
C ASP A 108 -18.44 -3.85 11.82
N ALA A 109 -18.42 -4.16 10.52
CA ALA A 109 -18.73 -5.49 10.00
C ALA A 109 -17.50 -6.40 9.91
N ALA A 110 -16.28 -5.87 10.04
CA ALA A 110 -15.06 -6.64 9.85
C ALA A 110 -14.66 -7.40 11.13
N PRO A 111 -14.30 -8.70 11.03
CA PRO A 111 -13.73 -9.42 12.17
C PRO A 111 -12.31 -8.94 12.45
N MET A 112 -11.90 -8.99 13.72
CA MET A 112 -10.54 -8.73 14.17
C MET A 112 -9.81 -10.05 14.37
N ARG A 113 -8.79 -10.33 13.56
CA ARG A 113 -8.10 -11.63 13.54
C ARG A 113 -6.69 -11.55 14.10
N ASP A 114 -5.99 -10.44 13.90
CA ASP A 114 -4.61 -10.26 14.33
C ASP A 114 -4.26 -8.82 14.72
N VAL A 115 -2.99 -8.63 15.12
CA VAL A 115 -2.44 -7.31 15.50
C VAL A 115 -2.43 -6.35 14.29
N ALA A 116 -2.17 -6.85 13.08
CA ALA A 116 -2.11 -6.02 11.88
C ALA A 116 -3.48 -5.43 11.54
N GLU A 117 -4.54 -6.22 11.64
CA GLU A 117 -5.92 -5.77 11.49
C GLU A 117 -6.30 -4.79 12.61
N THR A 118 -5.87 -5.04 13.85
CA THR A 118 -6.13 -4.14 15.00
C THR A 118 -5.50 -2.76 14.82
N VAL A 119 -4.24 -2.72 14.42
CA VAL A 119 -3.54 -1.49 14.05
C VAL A 119 -4.22 -0.82 12.87
N SER A 120 -4.51 -1.57 11.80
CA SER A 120 -5.16 -1.06 10.58
C SER A 120 -6.52 -0.42 10.89
N MET A 121 -7.38 -1.10 11.65
CA MET A 121 -8.68 -0.58 12.06
C MET A 121 -8.54 0.71 12.86
N THR A 122 -7.60 0.75 13.81
CA THR A 122 -7.38 1.92 14.65
C THR A 122 -6.91 3.12 13.82
N LEU A 123 -6.03 2.88 12.84
CA LEU A 123 -5.59 3.90 11.89
C LEU A 123 -6.73 4.39 10.98
N VAL A 124 -7.58 3.50 10.47
CA VAL A 124 -8.75 3.93 9.68
C VAL A 124 -9.70 4.79 10.54
N ARG A 125 -9.96 4.40 11.80
CA ARG A 125 -10.75 5.22 12.73
C ARG A 125 -10.11 6.57 13.00
N ALA A 126 -8.79 6.64 13.18
CA ALA A 126 -8.08 7.89 13.31
C ALA A 126 -8.22 8.76 12.05
N ARG A 127 -8.18 8.16 10.85
CA ARG A 127 -8.42 8.87 9.60
C ARG A 127 -9.85 9.42 9.47
N CYS A 128 -10.85 8.69 9.97
CA CYS A 128 -12.23 9.17 10.08
C CYS A 128 -12.31 10.38 11.03
N ASP A 129 -11.63 10.36 12.17
CA ASP A 129 -11.58 11.50 13.09
C ASP A 129 -10.94 12.73 12.43
N VAL A 130 -9.84 12.56 11.69
CA VAL A 130 -9.25 13.65 10.89
C VAL A 130 -10.25 14.21 9.87
N ALA A 131 -10.99 13.34 9.16
CA ALA A 131 -11.98 13.78 8.19
C ALA A 131 -13.13 14.60 8.82
N ARG A 132 -13.40 14.41 10.12
CA ARG A 132 -14.37 15.20 10.89
C ARG A 132 -13.78 16.45 11.55
N GLY A 133 -12.46 16.63 11.46
CA GLY A 133 -11.75 17.72 12.15
C GLY A 133 -11.40 17.43 13.61
N ASP A 134 -11.63 16.23 14.13
CA ASP A 134 -11.24 15.85 15.49
C ASP A 134 -9.78 15.34 15.53
N HIS A 135 -8.86 16.29 15.38
CA HIS A 135 -7.42 15.99 15.37
C HIS A 135 -6.92 15.49 16.74
N ALA A 136 -7.62 15.82 17.84
CA ALA A 136 -7.25 15.37 19.17
C ALA A 136 -7.52 13.87 19.33
N ALA A 137 -8.70 13.40 18.92
CA ALA A 137 -9.05 11.99 18.92
C ALA A 137 -8.16 11.18 17.96
N ALA A 138 -7.90 11.71 16.76
CA ALA A 138 -7.00 11.09 15.81
C ALA A 138 -5.56 10.93 16.37
N ALA A 139 -5.01 11.99 16.97
CA ALA A 139 -3.68 11.96 17.57
C ALA A 139 -3.59 10.99 18.77
N LYS A 140 -4.67 10.85 19.55
CA LYS A 140 -4.75 9.84 20.62
C LYS A 140 -4.65 8.42 20.04
N LYS A 141 -5.49 8.09 19.06
CA LYS A 141 -5.49 6.78 18.40
C LYS A 141 -4.16 6.46 17.72
N LEU A 142 -3.52 7.46 17.12
CA LEU A 142 -2.21 7.27 16.49
C LEU A 142 -1.12 6.91 17.51
N ARG A 143 -1.14 7.49 18.71
CA ARG A 143 -0.21 7.11 19.78
C ARG A 143 -0.47 5.71 20.33
N GLU A 144 -1.74 5.30 20.39
CA GLU A 144 -2.14 3.98 20.86
C GLU A 144 -1.57 2.86 19.97
N VAL A 145 -1.39 3.09 18.68
CA VAL A 145 -0.86 2.06 17.76
C VAL A 145 0.66 1.96 17.72
N PHE A 146 1.41 2.97 18.19
CA PHE A 146 2.87 2.97 18.06
C PHE A 146 3.56 1.75 18.69
N PRO A 147 3.18 1.27 19.89
CA PRO A 147 3.79 0.07 20.47
C PRO A 147 3.55 -1.20 19.66
N ASP A 148 2.50 -1.22 18.83
CA ASP A 148 2.09 -2.39 18.05
C ASP A 148 2.56 -2.33 16.60
N LEU A 149 2.94 -1.15 16.07
CA LEU A 149 3.48 -1.02 14.70
C LEU A 149 4.70 -1.93 14.48
N ALA A 150 5.62 -2.01 15.46
CA ALA A 150 6.79 -2.88 15.40
C ALA A 150 6.43 -4.38 15.38
N LYS A 151 5.23 -4.75 15.83
CA LYS A 151 4.76 -6.14 15.91
C LYS A 151 4.06 -6.59 14.62
N VAL A 152 3.74 -5.65 13.72
CA VAL A 152 3.13 -5.99 12.43
C VAL A 152 4.20 -6.60 11.53
N SER A 153 3.98 -7.84 11.11
CA SER A 153 4.94 -8.52 10.22
C SER A 153 4.95 -7.89 8.82
N PRO A 154 6.08 -7.97 8.09
CA PRO A 154 6.13 -7.59 6.68
C PRO A 154 5.07 -8.30 5.82
N ALA A 155 4.84 -9.59 6.08
CA ALA A 155 3.84 -10.40 5.37
C ALA A 155 2.39 -9.93 5.62
N SER A 156 2.12 -9.32 6.77
CA SER A 156 0.79 -8.83 7.16
C SER A 156 0.51 -7.39 6.73
N GLY A 157 1.38 -6.78 5.92
CA GLY A 157 1.14 -5.44 5.36
C GLY A 157 1.65 -4.28 6.22
N TYR A 158 2.74 -4.51 6.96
CA TYR A 158 3.48 -3.48 7.71
C TYR A 158 3.67 -2.15 6.96
N ARG A 159 4.06 -2.22 5.68
CA ARG A 159 4.27 -1.02 4.86
C ARG A 159 3.03 -0.13 4.80
N CYS A 160 1.85 -0.72 4.57
CA CYS A 160 0.60 0.03 4.50
C CYS A 160 0.28 0.73 5.82
N VAL A 161 0.36 0.05 6.96
CA VAL A 161 0.01 0.65 8.25
C VAL A 161 0.97 1.78 8.65
N THR A 162 2.25 1.68 8.28
CA THR A 162 3.24 2.73 8.52
C THR A 162 2.98 3.95 7.64
N GLU A 163 2.74 3.74 6.34
CA GLU A 163 2.37 4.82 5.42
C GLU A 163 1.09 5.52 5.87
N TRP A 164 0.09 4.77 6.34
CA TRP A 164 -1.17 5.31 6.88
C TRP A 164 -0.94 6.16 8.13
N ALA A 165 -0.13 5.68 9.07
CA ALA A 165 0.22 6.40 10.28
C ALA A 165 0.93 7.73 9.96
N VAL A 166 1.86 7.72 9.00
CA VAL A 166 2.53 8.94 8.50
C VAL A 166 1.54 9.91 7.88
N LEU A 167 0.67 9.43 6.98
CA LEU A 167 -0.33 10.26 6.30
C LEU A 167 -1.33 10.90 7.26
N ILE A 168 -1.71 10.22 8.34
CA ILE A 168 -2.57 10.79 9.39
C ILE A 168 -1.84 11.94 10.09
N GLY A 169 -0.59 11.74 10.50
CA GLY A 169 0.23 12.81 11.10
C GLY A 169 0.36 14.04 10.19
N GLU A 170 0.61 13.82 8.90
CA GLU A 170 0.69 14.89 7.90
C GLU A 170 -0.64 15.63 7.72
N SER A 171 -1.75 14.90 7.65
CA SER A 171 -3.09 15.48 7.50
C SER A 171 -3.47 16.38 8.68
N MET A 172 -2.97 16.08 9.88
CA MET A 172 -3.15 16.90 11.08
C MET A 172 -2.12 18.04 11.21
N ARG A 173 -1.17 18.18 10.28
CA ARG A 173 0.01 19.07 10.37
C ARG A 173 0.85 18.81 11.63
N ARG A 174 1.04 17.53 11.95
CA ARG A 174 1.79 17.03 13.11
C ARG A 174 2.96 16.16 12.64
N PRO A 175 4.02 16.77 12.07
CA PRO A 175 5.17 16.02 11.57
C PRO A 175 5.89 15.25 12.69
N ASP A 176 5.76 15.68 13.95
CA ASP A 176 6.24 14.93 15.12
C ASP A 176 5.57 13.54 15.24
N LEU A 177 4.27 13.44 14.95
CA LEU A 177 3.57 12.16 14.98
C LEU A 177 3.93 11.27 13.79
N SER A 178 4.20 11.85 12.61
CA SER A 178 4.73 11.12 11.47
C SER A 178 6.13 10.56 11.75
N ALA A 179 7.00 11.36 12.38
CA ALA A 179 8.32 10.93 12.82
C ALA A 179 8.23 9.77 13.82
N LEU A 180 7.32 9.87 14.80
CA LEU A 180 7.09 8.80 15.78
C LEU A 180 6.56 7.53 15.14
N ALA A 181 5.68 7.64 14.14
CA ALA A 181 5.20 6.48 13.38
C ALA A 181 6.34 5.75 12.66
N LEU A 182 7.23 6.49 11.98
CA LEU A 182 8.40 5.93 11.30
C LEU A 182 9.43 5.37 12.29
N ALA A 183 9.58 5.99 13.46
CA ALA A 183 10.47 5.51 14.51
C ALA A 183 9.97 4.20 15.16
N ALA A 184 8.65 4.03 15.26
CA ALA A 184 8.00 2.84 15.81
C ALA A 184 7.98 1.65 14.84
N ALA A 185 8.34 1.89 13.58
CA ALA A 185 8.34 0.92 12.50
C ALA A 185 9.57 -0.03 12.63
N PRO A 186 9.48 -1.35 12.32
CA PRO A 186 10.62 -2.24 12.32
C PRO A 186 11.75 -1.71 11.44
N ARG A 187 12.96 -1.78 11.97
CA ARG A 187 14.17 -1.32 11.28
C ARG A 187 14.46 -2.17 10.05
N GLY A 188 14.97 -1.52 9.01
CA GLY A 188 15.39 -2.16 7.78
C GLY A 188 15.38 -1.19 6.60
N VAL A 189 15.92 -1.65 5.47
CA VAL A 189 16.11 -0.86 4.24
C VAL A 189 14.83 -0.11 3.83
N GLU A 190 13.67 -0.74 3.98
CA GLU A 190 12.39 -0.12 3.61
C GLU A 190 11.97 1.00 4.58
N ALA A 191 12.18 0.82 5.89
CA ALA A 191 11.88 1.84 6.89
C ALA A 191 12.80 3.06 6.76
N ASP A 192 14.09 2.81 6.47
CA ASP A 192 15.07 3.87 6.24
C ASP A 192 14.71 4.65 4.97
N ALA A 193 14.37 3.96 3.88
CA ALA A 193 13.91 4.62 2.65
C ALA A 193 12.61 5.43 2.84
N LEU A 194 11.68 4.95 3.67
CA LEU A 194 10.48 5.71 4.05
C LEU A 194 10.85 6.97 4.85
N TRP A 195 11.78 6.86 5.80
CA TRP A 195 12.26 7.99 6.60
C TRP A 195 12.94 9.05 5.74
N GLU A 196 13.86 8.66 4.85
CA GLU A 196 14.59 9.57 3.97
C GLU A 196 13.61 10.33 3.05
N ARG A 197 12.68 9.61 2.41
CA ARG A 197 11.66 10.21 1.55
C ARG A 197 10.77 11.18 2.31
N TRP A 198 10.34 10.80 3.51
CA TRP A 198 9.49 11.63 4.36
C TRP A 198 10.23 12.90 4.83
N SER A 199 11.41 12.75 5.42
CA SER A 199 12.21 13.86 5.94
C SER A 199 12.60 14.84 4.84
N SER A 200 13.07 14.35 3.69
CA SER A 200 13.38 15.20 2.53
C SER A 200 12.16 15.99 2.05
N ARG A 201 10.98 15.37 2.02
CA ARG A 201 9.74 16.04 1.62
C ARG A 201 9.27 17.08 2.63
N VAL A 202 9.39 16.80 3.93
CA VAL A 202 8.85 17.66 5.01
C VAL A 202 9.81 18.77 5.39
N PHE A 203 11.11 18.51 5.43
CA PHE A 203 12.15 19.44 5.87
C PHE A 203 12.99 20.03 4.73
N GLY A 204 12.87 19.49 3.51
CA GLY A 204 13.70 19.89 2.36
C GLY A 204 15.08 19.23 2.33
N GLU A 205 15.41 18.43 3.33
CA GLU A 205 16.67 17.68 3.44
C GLU A 205 16.46 16.35 4.15
N VAL A 206 17.38 15.41 3.94
CA VAL A 206 17.37 14.13 4.67
C VAL A 206 17.89 14.38 6.07
N VAL A 207 16.97 14.35 7.04
CA VAL A 207 17.31 14.44 8.47
C VAL A 207 17.51 13.01 9.00
N PRO A 208 18.61 12.68 9.67
CA PRO A 208 18.79 11.34 10.23
C PRO A 208 17.73 11.06 11.32
N PRO A 209 17.29 9.80 11.48
CA PRO A 209 16.43 9.42 12.58
C PRO A 209 17.04 9.80 13.94
N PRO A 210 16.26 10.24 14.93
CA PRO A 210 16.78 10.69 16.23
C PRO A 210 17.60 9.62 16.97
N PHE A 211 17.41 8.34 16.62
CA PHE A 211 18.12 7.20 17.22
C PHE A 211 19.40 6.82 16.47
N SER A 212 19.67 7.42 15.32
CA SER A 212 20.87 7.14 14.49
C SER A 212 22.13 7.86 14.98
N LEU A 213 22.00 8.80 15.92
CA LEU A 213 23.12 9.57 16.47
C LEU A 213 24.04 8.72 17.36
N HIS A 214 23.52 7.65 17.99
CA HIS A 214 24.32 6.82 18.90
C HIS A 214 25.11 5.69 18.23
N ALA A 215 24.86 5.38 16.96
CA ALA A 215 25.61 4.32 16.26
C ALA A 215 26.98 4.79 15.75
N ARG A 216 27.21 6.11 15.62
CA ARG A 216 28.48 6.66 15.13
C ARG A 216 29.54 6.87 16.22
N ASP A 217 29.14 6.89 17.49
CA ASP A 217 30.06 7.12 18.61
C ASP A 217 30.77 5.83 19.09
N GLU A 218 30.26 4.64 18.75
CA GLU A 218 30.93 3.36 19.09
C GLU A 218 32.03 2.96 18.09
N GLU A 219 31.97 3.40 16.82
CA GLU A 219 33.04 3.15 15.84
C GLU A 219 34.22 4.13 15.96
N ALA A 220 34.03 5.28 16.61
CA ALA A 220 35.09 6.28 16.82
C ALA A 220 35.97 6.04 18.06
N GLY A 221 35.65 5.02 18.88
CA GLY A 221 36.36 4.70 20.13
C GLY A 221 37.29 3.49 20.06
N ALA A 222 37.44 2.85 18.91
CA ALA A 222 38.26 1.65 18.71
C ALA A 222 39.52 1.91 17.86
N GLY A 223 40.16 3.07 18.06
CA GLY A 223 41.43 3.47 17.43
C GLY A 223 42.56 3.57 18.43
#